data_AF-A0A1Y1ICE0-F1
#
_entry.id   AF-A0A1Y1ICE0-F1
#
_cell.length_a   1.000
_cell.length_b   1.000
_cell.length_c   1.000
_cell.angle_alpha   90.00
_cell.angle_beta   90.00
_cell.angle_gamma   90.00
#
_symmetry.space_group_name_H-M   'P 1'
#
loop_
_entity.id
_entity.type
_entity.pdbx_description
1 polymer ?
#
loop_
_entity_poly.entity_id
_entity_poly.type
_entity_poly.pdbx_seq_one_letter_code
_entity_poly.pdbx_strand_id
1 'polypeptide(L)'
;MSYGRLWITDINLHFFGLSESRAFEIAVKNIEEATPSPLESHFALLDDQRDLEALDERLKQDSYKVCCFRSSRGTPVFVWVHFDDHLTPARLILPRFIECLAGALGCAATSTVVIPFSKTEVYAGNCESWESMWFLGDEMALEENVDQIENPAGSGHLTTRPYRVTKLCNDQGLVELEPYPVWGGTLGLQIWEGPVRKTLYPVPKTEDESENLDPYTAEDRGFVCELVEESACFADVCWNCKTKPEGAKLLKCGKCGDVRYCSKECQKLSWQKDHKLECDARKQAAQGSRAVKAGKKKKAAQKGQTDHEKEVRERLAQTIAENLKDVDS
;
A
#
# COMPACT_ATOMS: atom_id res chain seq x y z
N MET A 1 -35.42 -7.67 5.98
CA MET A 1 -34.72 -7.68 7.28
C MET A 1 -33.44 -6.88 7.12
N SER A 2 -33.24 -5.81 7.88
CA SER A 2 -32.14 -4.86 7.70
C SER A 2 -30.83 -5.41 8.29
N TYR A 3 -30.01 -6.05 7.46
CA TYR A 3 -28.63 -6.38 7.79
C TYR A 3 -27.74 -5.19 7.43
N GLY A 4 -27.78 -4.18 8.29
CA GLY A 4 -26.99 -2.97 8.14
C GLY A 4 -26.36 -2.60 9.46
N ARG A 5 -25.22 -3.23 9.77
CA ARG A 5 -24.05 -2.64 10.45
C ARG A 5 -23.01 -3.72 10.70
N LEU A 6 -21.86 -3.50 10.09
CA LEU A 6 -20.74 -4.42 9.87
C LEU A 6 -19.70 -4.40 11.00
N TRP A 7 -20.09 -3.88 12.15
CA TRP A 7 -19.34 -3.88 13.38
C TRP A 7 -20.38 -4.06 14.47
N ILE A 8 -20.18 -4.99 15.41
CA ILE A 8 -21.13 -5.17 16.50
C ILE A 8 -21.01 -3.90 17.36
N THR A 9 -21.91 -2.94 17.13
CA THR A 9 -21.93 -1.70 17.92
C THR A 9 -22.05 -2.02 19.39
N ASP A 10 -21.59 -1.13 20.27
CA ASP A 10 -21.75 -1.32 21.73
C ASP A 10 -23.20 -1.61 22.13
N ILE A 11 -24.16 -1.06 21.38
CA ILE A 11 -25.60 -1.32 21.55
C ILE A 11 -25.94 -2.79 21.25
N ASN A 12 -25.41 -3.35 20.18
CA ASN A 12 -25.62 -4.75 19.82
C ASN A 12 -24.85 -5.70 20.76
N LEU A 13 -23.62 -5.34 21.15
CA LEU A 13 -22.84 -6.09 22.14
C LEU A 13 -23.59 -6.18 23.47
N HIS A 14 -24.12 -5.04 23.94
CA HIS A 14 -24.93 -4.98 25.13
C HIS A 14 -26.23 -5.79 25.00
N PHE A 15 -26.92 -5.71 23.85
CA PHE A 15 -28.11 -6.53 23.58
C PHE A 15 -27.81 -8.04 23.63
N PHE A 16 -26.64 -8.46 23.15
CA PHE A 16 -26.18 -9.85 23.19
C PHE A 16 -25.54 -10.26 24.53
N GLY A 17 -25.39 -9.33 25.49
CA GLY A 17 -24.69 -9.59 26.75
C GLY A 17 -23.20 -9.91 26.56
N LEU A 18 -22.59 -9.42 25.48
CA LEU A 18 -21.18 -9.62 25.16
C LEU A 18 -20.38 -8.37 25.53
N SER A 19 -19.19 -8.56 26.09
CA SER A 19 -18.18 -7.49 26.13
C SER A 19 -17.51 -7.36 24.76
N GLU A 20 -16.94 -6.19 24.47
CA GLU A 20 -16.12 -5.96 23.27
C GLU A 20 -15.01 -7.01 23.14
N SER A 21 -14.28 -7.29 24.23
CA SER A 21 -13.24 -8.32 24.26
C SER A 21 -13.80 -9.71 23.91
N ARG A 22 -14.99 -10.06 24.40
CA ARG A 22 -15.60 -11.36 24.11
C ARG A 22 -16.11 -11.45 22.67
N ALA A 23 -16.65 -10.37 22.12
CA ALA A 23 -17.03 -10.32 20.73
C ALA A 23 -15.82 -10.35 19.79
N PHE A 24 -14.71 -9.73 20.20
CA PHE A 24 -13.44 -9.84 19.52
C PHE A 24 -12.93 -11.28 19.51
N GLU A 25 -12.93 -11.97 20.66
CA GLU A 25 -12.60 -13.40 20.73
C GLU A 25 -13.49 -14.26 19.83
N ILE A 26 -14.80 -13.98 19.77
CA ILE A 26 -15.74 -14.70 18.91
C ILE A 26 -15.44 -14.39 17.43
N ALA A 27 -15.16 -13.14 17.08
CA ALA A 27 -14.79 -12.75 15.72
C ALA A 27 -13.48 -13.44 15.29
N VAL A 28 -12.48 -13.48 16.19
CA VAL A 28 -11.21 -14.18 15.97
C VAL A 28 -11.42 -15.70 15.90
N LYS A 29 -12.34 -16.28 16.67
CA LYS A 29 -12.65 -17.71 16.57
C LYS A 29 -13.40 -18.04 15.27
N ASN A 30 -14.26 -17.12 14.83
CA ASN A 30 -15.00 -17.24 13.59
C ASN A 30 -14.18 -16.83 12.36
N ILE A 31 -12.93 -16.35 12.51
CA ILE A 31 -11.99 -16.11 11.40
C ILE A 31 -11.87 -17.35 10.52
N GLU A 32 -11.82 -18.54 11.12
CA GLU A 32 -11.68 -19.78 10.36
C GLU A 32 -12.96 -20.12 9.57
N GLU A 33 -14.12 -19.73 10.08
CA GLU A 33 -15.41 -19.86 9.37
C GLU A 33 -15.57 -18.78 8.30
N ALA A 34 -15.15 -17.55 8.60
CA ALA A 34 -15.23 -16.40 7.70
C ALA A 34 -14.18 -16.44 6.57
N THR A 35 -13.10 -17.19 6.76
CA THR A 35 -11.97 -17.30 5.83
C THR A 35 -11.48 -18.76 5.81
N PRO A 36 -12.25 -19.68 5.19
CA PRO A 36 -12.01 -21.12 5.27
C PRO A 36 -10.66 -21.54 4.69
N SER A 37 -10.08 -22.60 5.27
CA SER A 37 -8.83 -23.18 4.82
C SER A 37 -9.03 -24.31 3.81
N PRO A 38 -8.21 -24.39 2.74
CA PRO A 38 -7.44 -23.31 2.14
C PRO A 38 -8.38 -22.35 1.38
N LEU A 39 -8.03 -21.06 1.32
CA LEU A 39 -8.67 -20.16 0.35
C LEU A 39 -8.12 -20.52 -1.02
N GLU A 40 -8.94 -21.18 -1.83
CA GLU A 40 -8.54 -21.63 -3.16
C GLU A 40 -8.29 -20.41 -4.05
N SER A 41 -7.03 -20.23 -4.46
CA SER A 41 -6.65 -19.20 -5.42
C SER A 41 -6.72 -19.76 -6.84
N HIS A 42 -7.50 -19.11 -7.69
CA HIS A 42 -7.59 -19.40 -9.12
C HIS A 42 -6.64 -18.48 -9.86
N PHE A 43 -6.07 -18.95 -10.97
CA PHE A 43 -5.14 -18.17 -11.76
C PHE A 43 -5.68 -17.98 -13.18
N ALA A 44 -5.53 -16.79 -13.72
CA ALA A 44 -5.82 -16.49 -15.12
C ALA A 44 -4.65 -15.70 -15.73
N LEU A 45 -4.32 -16.00 -16.99
CA LEU A 45 -3.40 -15.20 -17.79
C LEU A 45 -4.17 -14.03 -18.43
N LEU A 46 -3.66 -12.81 -18.28
CA LEU A 46 -4.33 -11.61 -18.80
C LEU A 46 -4.41 -11.56 -20.34
N ASP A 47 -3.52 -12.27 -21.03
CA ASP A 47 -3.48 -12.35 -22.49
C ASP A 47 -4.20 -13.58 -23.07
N ASP A 48 -4.78 -14.45 -22.24
CA ASP A 48 -5.62 -15.57 -22.70
C ASP A 48 -7.10 -15.30 -22.38
N GLN A 49 -7.84 -14.85 -23.39
CA GLN A 49 -9.28 -14.60 -23.31
C GLN A 49 -10.07 -15.80 -22.74
N ARG A 50 -9.65 -17.04 -23.00
CA ARG A 50 -10.36 -18.22 -22.49
C ARG A 50 -10.14 -18.41 -21.00
N ASP A 51 -8.96 -18.04 -20.48
CA ASP A 51 -8.69 -18.06 -19.05
C ASP A 51 -9.54 -16.98 -18.34
N LEU A 52 -9.66 -15.79 -18.94
CA LEU A 52 -10.51 -14.72 -18.42
C LEU A 52 -12.00 -15.10 -18.40
N GLU A 53 -12.53 -15.67 -19.50
CA GLU A 53 -13.90 -16.15 -19.57
C GLU A 53 -14.16 -17.30 -18.58
N ALA A 54 -13.22 -18.24 -18.46
CA ALA A 54 -13.33 -19.33 -17.50
C ALA A 54 -13.29 -18.83 -16.04
N LEU A 55 -12.57 -17.73 -15.78
CA LEU A 55 -12.52 -17.09 -14.47
C LEU A 55 -13.84 -16.36 -14.16
N ASP A 56 -14.37 -15.60 -15.11
CA ASP A 56 -15.67 -14.91 -14.98
C ASP A 56 -16.81 -15.89 -14.72
N GLU A 57 -16.87 -16.99 -15.48
CA GLU A 57 -17.88 -18.04 -15.25
C GLU A 57 -17.75 -18.71 -13.87
N ARG A 58 -16.52 -18.83 -13.33
CA ARG A 58 -16.31 -19.33 -11.96
C ARG A 58 -16.74 -18.33 -10.90
N LEU A 59 -16.48 -17.04 -11.12
CA LEU A 59 -16.90 -15.97 -10.21
C LEU A 59 -18.43 -15.94 -10.04
N LYS A 60 -19.17 -16.29 -11.09
CA LYS A 60 -20.65 -16.37 -11.04
C LYS A 60 -21.19 -17.58 -10.26
N GLN A 61 -20.38 -18.62 -10.01
CA GLN A 61 -20.87 -19.91 -9.49
C GLN A 61 -20.66 -20.09 -7.99
N ASP A 62 -19.63 -19.48 -7.41
CA ASP A 62 -19.19 -19.79 -6.05
C ASP A 62 -19.14 -18.55 -5.15
N SER A 63 -19.56 -18.75 -3.89
CA SER A 63 -19.75 -17.68 -2.91
C SER A 63 -18.50 -16.96 -2.38
N TYR A 64 -17.33 -17.50 -2.70
CA TYR A 64 -16.04 -16.99 -2.26
C TYR A 64 -14.93 -17.42 -3.21
N LYS A 65 -14.26 -16.45 -3.86
CA LYS A 65 -13.12 -16.74 -4.74
C LYS A 65 -12.03 -15.69 -4.65
N VAL A 66 -10.80 -16.18 -4.60
CA VAL A 66 -9.58 -15.39 -4.80
C VAL A 66 -9.09 -15.67 -6.20
N CYS A 67 -9.15 -14.66 -7.07
CA CYS A 67 -8.74 -14.74 -8.46
C CYS A 67 -7.45 -13.95 -8.63
N CYS A 68 -6.37 -14.64 -8.99
CA CYS A 68 -5.07 -14.05 -9.22
C CYS A 68 -4.77 -13.97 -10.71
N PHE A 69 -4.61 -12.75 -11.20
CA PHE A 69 -4.24 -12.47 -12.57
C PHE A 69 -2.74 -12.45 -12.69
N ARG A 70 -2.26 -13.07 -13.77
CA ARG A 70 -0.85 -13.15 -14.11
C ARG A 70 -0.61 -12.48 -15.44
N SER A 71 0.54 -11.80 -15.56
CA SER A 71 0.98 -11.29 -16.86
C SER A 71 1.37 -12.43 -17.80
N SER A 72 1.63 -12.10 -19.06
CA SER A 72 2.16 -13.03 -20.07
C SER A 72 3.48 -13.70 -19.66
N ARG A 73 4.20 -13.09 -18.71
CA ARG A 73 5.43 -13.65 -18.10
C ARG A 73 5.14 -14.64 -16.96
N GLY A 74 3.87 -14.85 -16.62
CA GLY A 74 3.41 -15.71 -15.53
C GLY A 74 3.55 -15.09 -14.13
N THR A 75 3.95 -13.82 -14.04
CA THR A 75 4.10 -13.11 -12.77
C THR A 75 2.72 -12.70 -12.25
N PRO A 76 2.37 -12.94 -10.98
CA PRO A 76 1.17 -12.36 -10.38
C PRO A 76 1.21 -10.83 -10.43
N VAL A 77 0.14 -10.23 -10.93
CA VAL A 77 0.03 -8.76 -11.04
C VAL A 77 -1.13 -8.21 -10.25
N PHE A 78 -2.22 -8.96 -10.11
CA PHE A 78 -3.42 -8.43 -9.47
C PHE A 78 -4.20 -9.58 -8.85
N VAL A 79 -4.86 -9.32 -7.74
CA VAL A 79 -5.79 -10.26 -7.11
C VAL A 79 -7.12 -9.57 -6.94
N TRP A 80 -8.16 -10.19 -7.49
CA TRP A 80 -9.56 -9.84 -7.25
C TRP A 80 -10.17 -10.87 -6.32
N VAL A 81 -10.79 -10.40 -5.26
CA VAL A 81 -11.59 -11.22 -4.36
C VAL A 81 -13.03 -10.75 -4.39
N HIS A 82 -13.94 -11.70 -4.58
CA HIS A 82 -15.38 -11.48 -4.48
C HIS A 82 -15.96 -12.32 -3.34
N PHE A 83 -16.91 -11.73 -2.61
CA PHE A 83 -17.62 -12.33 -1.49
C PHE A 83 -19.14 -12.16 -1.69
N ASP A 84 -19.91 -13.22 -1.47
CA ASP A 84 -21.40 -13.14 -1.49
C ASP A 84 -21.99 -12.38 -0.30
N ASP A 85 -21.18 -12.02 0.68
CA ASP A 85 -21.58 -11.28 1.86
C ASP A 85 -20.90 -9.92 1.93
N HIS A 86 -21.45 -9.04 2.76
CA HIS A 86 -20.92 -7.69 2.92
C HIS A 86 -19.73 -7.61 3.89
N LEU A 87 -19.18 -8.74 4.38
CA LEU A 87 -18.18 -8.81 5.45
C LEU A 87 -16.73 -8.58 4.98
N THR A 88 -16.54 -8.25 3.69
CA THR A 88 -15.23 -8.01 3.07
C THR A 88 -14.31 -7.07 3.87
N PRO A 89 -14.76 -5.90 4.38
CA PRO A 89 -13.87 -5.00 5.12
C PRO A 89 -13.40 -5.59 6.44
N ALA A 90 -14.25 -6.35 7.12
CA ALA A 90 -13.89 -7.04 8.35
C ALA A 90 -12.85 -8.14 8.09
N ARG A 91 -12.75 -8.66 6.86
CA ARG A 91 -11.73 -9.65 6.51
C ARG A 91 -10.34 -9.06 6.32
N LEU A 92 -10.24 -7.78 5.93
CA LEU A 92 -8.96 -7.11 5.74
C LEU A 92 -8.12 -6.96 7.02
N ILE A 93 -8.77 -7.00 8.18
CA ILE A 93 -8.08 -6.96 9.48
C ILE A 93 -7.61 -8.34 9.96
N LEU A 94 -7.91 -9.42 9.22
CA LEU A 94 -7.60 -10.80 9.60
C LEU A 94 -6.26 -11.22 8.96
N PRO A 95 -5.24 -11.60 9.74
CA PRO A 95 -3.91 -11.94 9.20
C PRO A 95 -3.97 -13.01 8.11
N ARG A 96 -4.77 -14.05 8.33
CA ARG A 96 -4.94 -15.16 7.40
C ARG A 96 -5.44 -14.73 6.01
N PHE A 97 -6.36 -13.77 5.96
CA PHE A 97 -6.87 -13.29 4.67
C PHE A 97 -5.75 -12.59 3.89
N ILE A 98 -4.99 -11.72 4.56
CA ILE A 98 -3.83 -11.05 3.98
C ILE A 98 -2.73 -12.04 3.56
N GLU A 99 -2.46 -13.08 4.35
CA GLU A 99 -1.51 -14.14 3.98
C GLU A 99 -1.91 -14.84 2.68
N CYS A 100 -3.22 -15.08 2.49
CA CYS A 100 -3.69 -15.66 1.23
C CYS A 100 -3.48 -14.70 0.05
N LEU A 101 -3.82 -13.41 0.20
CA LEU A 101 -3.58 -12.41 -0.85
C LEU A 101 -2.09 -12.32 -1.19
N ALA A 102 -1.24 -12.23 -0.17
CA ALA A 102 0.21 -12.17 -0.31
C ALA A 102 0.78 -13.44 -0.97
N GLY A 103 0.26 -14.61 -0.59
CA GLY A 103 0.62 -15.89 -1.21
C GLY A 103 0.23 -15.97 -2.68
N ALA A 104 -0.97 -15.50 -3.04
CA ALA A 104 -1.43 -15.42 -4.43
C ALA A 104 -0.57 -14.45 -5.26
N LEU A 105 -0.21 -13.29 -4.68
CA LEU A 105 0.67 -12.29 -5.27
C LEU A 105 2.16 -12.69 -5.28
N GLY A 106 2.54 -13.75 -4.57
CA GLY A 106 3.94 -14.15 -4.42
C GLY A 106 4.81 -13.11 -3.70
N CYS A 107 4.24 -12.35 -2.76
CA CYS A 107 4.93 -11.28 -2.04
C CYS A 107 4.85 -11.45 -0.50
N ALA A 108 5.55 -10.59 0.24
CA ALA A 108 5.39 -10.52 1.68
C ALA A 108 4.07 -9.83 2.03
N ALA A 109 3.43 -10.19 3.16
CA ALA A 109 2.19 -9.55 3.62
C ALA A 109 2.31 -8.02 3.70
N THR A 110 3.42 -7.52 4.22
CA THR A 110 3.74 -6.07 4.30
C THR A 110 3.99 -5.38 2.95
N SER A 111 4.04 -6.16 1.87
CA SER A 111 4.16 -5.67 0.49
C SER A 111 2.81 -5.75 -0.24
N THR A 112 1.76 -6.21 0.44
CA THR A 112 0.39 -6.24 -0.09
C THR A 112 -0.27 -4.87 0.09
N VAL A 113 -0.80 -4.36 -1.01
CA VAL A 113 -1.72 -3.23 -1.06
C VAL A 113 -3.11 -3.78 -1.35
N VAL A 114 -4.11 -3.30 -0.64
CA VAL A 114 -5.52 -3.71 -0.75
C VAL A 114 -6.40 -2.50 -1.01
N ILE A 115 -7.45 -2.68 -1.79
CA ILE A 115 -8.49 -1.70 -2.06
C ILE A 115 -9.83 -2.38 -1.77
N PRO A 116 -10.52 -2.04 -0.67
CA PRO A 116 -11.89 -2.49 -0.43
C PRO A 116 -12.83 -1.74 -1.36
N PHE A 117 -12.88 -2.18 -2.61
CA PHE A 117 -13.60 -1.54 -3.70
C PHE A 117 -15.10 -1.41 -3.39
N SER A 118 -15.71 -2.52 -2.96
CA SER A 118 -17.11 -2.58 -2.55
C SER A 118 -17.28 -3.37 -1.26
N LYS A 119 -18.52 -3.50 -0.78
CA LYS A 119 -18.82 -4.37 0.39
C LYS A 119 -18.53 -5.84 0.14
N THR A 120 -18.43 -6.25 -1.12
CA THR A 120 -18.28 -7.63 -1.57
C THR A 120 -16.94 -7.84 -2.28
N GLU A 121 -16.22 -6.78 -2.65
CA GLU A 121 -15.00 -6.90 -3.46
C GLU A 121 -13.78 -6.25 -2.83
N VAL A 122 -12.66 -6.95 -2.96
CA VAL A 122 -11.33 -6.45 -2.64
C VAL A 122 -10.42 -6.68 -3.82
N TYR A 123 -9.70 -5.63 -4.18
CA TYR A 123 -8.57 -5.71 -5.07
C TYR A 123 -7.28 -5.69 -4.27
N ALA A 124 -6.27 -6.42 -4.73
CA ALA A 124 -4.97 -6.44 -4.10
C ALA A 124 -3.83 -6.52 -5.12
N GLY A 125 -2.71 -5.89 -4.76
CA GLY A 125 -1.49 -5.91 -5.55
C GLY A 125 -0.24 -5.92 -4.67
N ASN A 126 0.91 -6.16 -5.29
CA ASN A 126 2.23 -6.12 -4.68
C ASN A 126 2.89 -4.76 -4.93
N CYS A 127 3.07 -3.94 -3.89
CA CYS A 127 3.67 -2.61 -4.02
C CYS A 127 5.11 -2.61 -4.52
N GLU A 128 5.82 -3.73 -4.43
CA GLU A 128 7.18 -3.90 -4.94
C GLU A 128 7.22 -4.30 -6.43
N SER A 129 6.05 -4.47 -7.06
CA SER A 129 5.91 -4.75 -8.49
C SER A 129 5.25 -3.57 -9.18
N TRP A 130 6.00 -2.92 -10.09
CA TRP A 130 5.48 -1.84 -10.92
C TRP A 130 4.26 -2.31 -11.73
N GLU A 131 4.39 -3.44 -12.42
CA GLU A 131 3.30 -4.03 -13.21
C GLU A 131 2.05 -4.24 -12.35
N SER A 132 2.22 -4.73 -11.12
CA SER A 132 1.11 -4.95 -10.20
C SER A 132 0.38 -3.67 -9.78
N MET A 133 1.12 -2.61 -9.46
CA MET A 133 0.53 -1.33 -9.06
C MET A 133 -0.11 -0.58 -10.24
N TRP A 134 0.43 -0.75 -11.45
CA TRP A 134 -0.18 -0.23 -12.67
C TRP A 134 -1.53 -0.90 -12.93
N PHE A 135 -1.59 -2.24 -12.96
CA PHE A 135 -2.87 -2.97 -13.12
C PHE A 135 -3.89 -2.60 -12.06
N LEU A 136 -3.46 -2.44 -10.80
CA LEU A 136 -4.35 -2.04 -9.74
C LEU A 136 -5.00 -0.67 -9.98
N GLY A 137 -4.27 0.29 -10.56
CA GLY A 137 -4.81 1.60 -10.91
C GLY A 137 -5.60 1.61 -12.23
N ASP A 138 -5.18 0.81 -13.21
CA ASP A 138 -5.88 0.64 -14.49
C ASP A 138 -7.28 0.05 -14.29
N GLU A 139 -7.39 -0.99 -13.46
CA GLU A 139 -8.67 -1.59 -13.09
C GLU A 139 -9.62 -0.56 -12.45
N MET A 140 -9.10 0.33 -11.61
CA MET A 140 -9.89 1.39 -11.00
C MET A 140 -10.34 2.47 -11.99
N ALA A 141 -9.65 2.61 -13.12
CA ALA A 141 -9.92 3.62 -14.13
C ALA A 141 -10.90 3.16 -15.21
N LEU A 142 -11.31 1.88 -15.21
CA LEU A 142 -12.35 1.37 -16.11
C LEU A 142 -13.64 2.20 -15.97
N GLU A 143 -14.27 2.58 -17.09
CA GLU A 143 -15.45 3.45 -17.12
C GLU A 143 -16.57 2.96 -16.19
N GLU A 144 -16.79 1.64 -16.15
CA GLU A 144 -17.76 1.01 -15.28
C GLU A 144 -17.48 1.24 -13.80
N ASN A 145 -16.22 1.39 -13.42
CA ASN A 145 -15.79 1.67 -12.07
C ASN A 145 -15.84 3.17 -11.79
N VAL A 146 -15.45 4.04 -12.74
CA VAL A 146 -15.48 5.50 -12.59
C VAL A 146 -16.87 6.01 -12.20
N ASP A 147 -17.92 5.57 -12.90
CA ASP A 147 -19.30 5.98 -12.60
C ASP A 147 -19.71 5.62 -11.17
N GLN A 148 -19.26 4.45 -10.69
CA GLN A 148 -19.55 3.95 -9.34
C GLN A 148 -18.75 4.69 -8.26
N ILE A 149 -17.55 5.14 -8.61
CA ILE A 149 -16.65 5.93 -7.76
C ILE A 149 -17.17 7.36 -7.58
N GLU A 150 -17.61 8.00 -8.65
CA GLU A 150 -18.11 9.39 -8.61
C GLU A 150 -19.47 9.51 -7.91
N ASN A 151 -20.25 8.42 -7.88
CA ASN A 151 -21.59 8.38 -7.28
C ASN A 151 -21.71 7.36 -6.14
N PRO A 152 -21.01 7.54 -5.01
CA PRO A 152 -20.97 6.56 -3.91
C PRO A 152 -22.33 6.40 -3.20
N ALA A 153 -23.25 7.35 -3.38
CA ALA A 153 -24.59 7.31 -2.80
C ALA A 153 -25.46 6.23 -3.47
N GLY A 154 -25.38 5.01 -2.94
CA GLY A 154 -26.20 3.87 -3.37
C GLY A 154 -25.45 2.79 -4.14
N SER A 155 -24.20 3.03 -4.55
CA SER A 155 -23.36 2.03 -5.26
C SER A 155 -22.82 0.92 -4.35
N GLY A 156 -22.98 1.05 -3.02
CA GLY A 156 -22.42 0.08 -2.07
C GLY A 156 -20.89 0.11 -1.99
N HIS A 157 -20.25 1.08 -2.64
CA HIS A 157 -18.80 1.29 -2.61
C HIS A 157 -18.36 1.77 -1.24
N LEU A 158 -17.15 1.38 -0.86
CA LEU A 158 -16.57 1.76 0.42
C LEU A 158 -15.52 2.84 0.24
N THR A 159 -14.52 2.57 -0.60
CA THR A 159 -13.43 3.51 -0.88
C THR A 159 -12.63 3.04 -2.09
N THR A 160 -12.19 3.99 -2.90
CA THR A 160 -11.19 3.75 -3.96
C THR A 160 -9.78 3.78 -3.45
N ARG A 161 -9.61 4.01 -2.16
CA ARG A 161 -8.30 4.31 -1.63
C ARG A 161 -7.51 3.04 -1.36
N PRO A 162 -6.28 2.93 -1.85
CA PRO A 162 -5.39 1.84 -1.49
C PRO A 162 -4.87 1.96 -0.06
N TYR A 163 -4.81 0.82 0.61
CA TYR A 163 -4.23 0.64 1.93
C TYR A 163 -3.11 -0.39 1.86
N ARG A 164 -2.03 -0.13 2.58
CA ARG A 164 -0.88 -1.01 2.70
C ARG A 164 -0.92 -1.71 4.04
N VAL A 165 -0.58 -2.99 4.02
CA VAL A 165 -0.32 -3.73 5.25
C VAL A 165 1.01 -3.27 5.84
N THR A 166 1.00 -2.71 7.04
CA THR A 166 2.23 -2.31 7.74
C THR A 166 2.68 -3.36 8.74
N LYS A 167 1.73 -4.10 9.33
CA LYS A 167 1.99 -5.25 10.19
C LYS A 167 0.95 -6.32 9.93
N LEU A 168 1.41 -7.55 9.77
CA LEU A 168 0.51 -8.70 9.62
C LEU A 168 -0.24 -9.01 10.93
N CYS A 169 0.46 -8.94 12.06
CA CYS A 169 -0.12 -9.11 13.39
C CYS A 169 0.40 -7.99 14.32
N ASN A 170 -0.48 -7.09 14.74
CA ASN A 170 -0.21 -6.13 15.80
C ASN A 170 -0.33 -6.78 17.19
N ASP A 171 -0.24 -5.99 18.26
CA ASP A 171 -0.34 -6.49 19.65
C ASP A 171 -1.70 -7.15 19.98
N GLN A 172 -2.72 -6.92 19.16
CA GLN A 172 -4.06 -7.52 19.26
C GLN A 172 -4.23 -8.74 18.33
N GLY A 173 -3.20 -9.12 17.57
CA GLY A 173 -3.27 -10.20 16.59
C GLY A 173 -4.04 -9.84 15.31
N LEU A 174 -4.19 -8.55 15.00
CA LEU A 174 -4.87 -8.05 13.81
C LEU A 174 -3.88 -7.47 12.80
N VAL A 175 -4.31 -7.38 11.55
CA VAL A 175 -3.59 -6.65 10.50
C VAL A 175 -3.67 -5.15 10.78
N GLU A 176 -2.53 -4.48 10.68
CA GLU A 176 -2.43 -3.03 10.69
C GLU A 176 -2.36 -2.54 9.23
N LEU A 177 -3.31 -1.70 8.86
CA LEU A 177 -3.39 -1.07 7.54
C LEU A 177 -3.10 0.43 7.69
N GLU A 178 -2.29 0.96 6.79
CA GLU A 178 -2.14 2.41 6.61
C GLU A 178 -2.53 2.78 5.19
N PRO A 179 -2.96 4.02 4.93
CA PRO A 179 -3.19 4.43 3.55
C PRO A 179 -1.90 4.38 2.75
N TYR A 180 -2.01 3.94 1.49
CA TYR A 180 -0.85 3.80 0.63
C TYR A 180 -0.26 5.18 0.28
N PRO A 181 1.05 5.41 0.53
CA PRO A 181 1.62 6.75 0.44
C PRO A 181 1.77 7.26 -1.00
N VAL A 182 1.90 6.37 -1.98
CA VAL A 182 2.09 6.68 -3.40
C VAL A 182 0.86 6.33 -4.23
N TRP A 183 -0.31 6.75 -3.75
CA TRP A 183 -1.53 6.75 -4.56
C TRP A 183 -1.56 8.01 -5.43
N GLY A 184 -1.56 7.82 -6.75
CA GLY A 184 -1.38 8.87 -7.75
C GLY A 184 0.08 9.23 -8.02
N GLY A 185 0.30 10.02 -9.08
CA GLY A 185 1.61 10.45 -9.53
C GLY A 185 2.41 9.37 -10.25
N THR A 186 3.66 9.69 -10.58
CA THR A 186 4.56 8.82 -11.37
C THR A 186 5.84 8.41 -10.64
N LEU A 187 5.93 8.76 -9.34
CA LEU A 187 7.13 8.59 -8.53
C LEU A 187 6.96 7.44 -7.55
N GLY A 188 7.95 6.56 -7.48
CA GLY A 188 8.03 5.53 -6.45
C GLY A 188 8.72 6.03 -5.18
N LEU A 189 8.48 5.32 -4.08
CA LEU A 189 9.04 5.63 -2.77
C LEU A 189 9.86 4.44 -2.24
N GLN A 190 11.10 4.69 -1.83
CA GLN A 190 11.93 3.69 -1.14
C GLN A 190 11.87 3.91 0.36
N ILE A 191 11.29 2.94 1.07
CA ILE A 191 11.14 2.96 2.53
C ILE A 191 12.02 1.92 3.20
N TRP A 192 12.20 2.05 4.51
CA TRP A 192 12.88 1.06 5.33
C TRP A 192 11.91 0.31 6.22
N GLU A 193 11.99 -1.02 6.18
CA GLU A 193 11.28 -1.93 7.07
C GLU A 193 12.30 -2.79 7.81
N GLY A 194 12.66 -2.33 9.02
CA GLY A 194 13.81 -2.88 9.72
C GLY A 194 15.09 -2.72 8.89
N PRO A 195 15.90 -3.77 8.71
CA PRO A 195 17.13 -3.67 7.92
C PRO A 195 16.91 -3.76 6.41
N VAL A 196 15.67 -3.99 5.95
CA VAL A 196 15.35 -4.20 4.53
C VAL A 196 14.82 -2.90 3.95
N ARG A 197 15.31 -2.55 2.75
CA ARG A 197 14.78 -1.43 1.97
C ARG A 197 13.78 -1.96 0.96
N LYS A 198 12.56 -1.43 0.97
CA LYS A 198 11.49 -1.78 0.04
C LYS A 198 11.20 -0.65 -0.93
N THR A 199 10.71 -1.02 -2.11
CA THR A 199 10.26 -0.07 -3.13
C THR A 199 8.74 -0.10 -3.18
N LEU A 200 8.11 1.06 -3.11
CA LEU A 200 6.67 1.24 -3.28
C LEU A 200 6.44 1.93 -4.63
N TYR A 201 5.83 1.23 -5.58
CA TYR A 201 5.48 1.79 -6.89
C TYR A 201 4.16 2.55 -6.84
N PRO A 202 4.01 3.65 -7.60
CA PRO A 202 2.78 4.43 -7.59
C PRO A 202 1.61 3.62 -8.17
N VAL A 203 0.41 3.84 -7.63
CA VAL A 203 -0.85 3.38 -8.22
C VAL A 203 -1.42 4.56 -9.02
N PRO A 204 -1.53 4.49 -10.36
CA PRO A 204 -2.04 5.60 -11.16
C PRO A 204 -3.47 5.95 -10.77
N LYS A 205 -3.80 7.23 -10.76
CA LYS A 205 -5.14 7.76 -10.44
C LYS A 205 -5.84 8.33 -11.67
N THR A 206 -5.10 8.69 -12.70
CA THR A 206 -5.64 9.25 -13.95
C THR A 206 -5.19 8.41 -15.16
N GLU A 207 -5.91 8.53 -16.26
CA GLU A 207 -5.53 7.92 -17.54
C GLU A 207 -4.12 8.36 -17.96
N ASP A 208 -3.81 9.66 -17.90
CA ASP A 208 -2.45 10.18 -18.18
C ASP A 208 -1.38 9.51 -17.30
N GLU A 209 -1.66 9.29 -16.01
CA GLU A 209 -0.73 8.60 -15.12
C GLU A 209 -0.59 7.12 -15.48
N SER A 210 -1.71 6.45 -15.81
CA SER A 210 -1.72 5.06 -16.28
C SER A 210 -0.92 4.91 -17.56
N GLU A 211 -1.16 5.76 -18.56
CA GLU A 211 -0.39 5.78 -19.79
C GLU A 211 1.09 5.99 -19.49
N ASN A 212 1.48 6.94 -18.65
CA ASN A 212 2.89 7.17 -18.33
C ASN A 212 3.55 6.00 -17.59
N LEU A 213 2.77 5.29 -16.76
CA LEU A 213 3.23 4.16 -15.96
C LEU A 213 3.02 2.81 -16.64
N ASP A 214 2.52 2.74 -17.88
CA ASP A 214 2.29 1.47 -18.55
C ASP A 214 3.61 0.67 -18.71
N PRO A 215 3.76 -0.49 -18.06
CA PRO A 215 4.98 -1.27 -18.06
C PRO A 215 5.32 -1.88 -19.44
N TYR A 216 4.36 -1.93 -20.36
CA TYR A 216 4.53 -2.50 -21.70
C TYR A 216 5.02 -1.48 -22.72
N THR A 217 4.72 -0.19 -22.51
CA THR A 217 5.09 0.88 -23.44
C THR A 217 6.07 1.89 -22.85
N ALA A 218 6.31 1.86 -21.54
CA ALA A 218 7.20 2.80 -20.87
C ALA A 218 8.65 2.67 -21.33
N GLU A 219 9.16 1.45 -21.54
CA GLU A 219 10.54 1.23 -22.01
C GLU A 219 10.77 1.83 -23.40
N ASP A 220 9.81 1.67 -24.31
CA ASP A 220 9.88 2.23 -25.68
C ASP A 220 9.88 3.77 -25.67
N ARG A 221 9.27 4.37 -24.66
CA ARG A 221 9.27 5.83 -24.42
C ARG A 221 10.48 6.30 -23.62
N GLY A 222 11.34 5.39 -23.17
CA GLY A 222 12.48 5.69 -22.28
C GLY A 222 12.05 6.19 -20.90
N PHE A 223 10.81 5.91 -20.50
CA PHE A 223 10.32 6.26 -19.17
C PHE A 223 10.96 5.35 -18.13
N VAL A 224 11.37 5.94 -17.02
CA VAL A 224 11.89 5.23 -15.84
C VAL A 224 11.15 5.78 -14.64
N CYS A 225 10.44 4.92 -13.92
CA CYS A 225 9.83 5.30 -12.65
C CYS A 225 10.93 5.77 -11.68
N GLU A 226 10.95 7.06 -11.38
CA GLU A 226 11.94 7.64 -10.49
C GLU A 226 11.61 7.24 -9.05
N LEU A 227 12.62 6.68 -8.36
CA LEU A 227 12.50 6.25 -6.97
C LEU A 227 13.10 7.29 -6.04
N VAL A 228 12.29 7.77 -5.10
CA VAL A 228 12.73 8.73 -4.09
C VAL A 228 12.89 8.03 -2.75
N GLU A 229 13.99 8.30 -2.05
CA GLU A 229 14.21 7.78 -0.70
C GLU A 229 13.28 8.47 0.30
N GLU A 230 12.73 7.70 1.24
CA GLU A 230 11.83 8.20 2.29
C GLU A 230 12.48 9.32 3.13
N SER A 231 13.79 9.26 3.37
CA SER A 231 14.51 10.32 4.08
C SER A 231 14.61 11.63 3.28
N ALA A 232 14.48 11.57 1.96
CA ALA A 232 14.40 12.74 1.11
C ALA A 232 13.01 13.37 1.14
N CYS A 233 11.95 12.55 1.13
CA CYS A 233 10.55 13.01 1.28
C CYS A 233 10.32 13.70 2.62
N PHE A 234 10.97 13.19 3.68
CA PHE A 234 10.82 13.70 5.04
C PHE A 234 12.03 14.53 5.52
N ALA A 235 12.76 15.16 4.60
CA ALA A 235 13.99 15.87 4.93
C ALA A 235 13.77 17.10 5.83
N ASP A 236 12.57 17.69 5.85
CA ASP A 236 12.23 18.88 6.64
C ASP A 236 11.19 18.62 7.74
N VAL A 237 10.82 17.36 7.98
CA VAL A 237 9.96 16.96 9.09
C VAL A 237 10.72 16.12 10.11
N CYS A 238 10.20 16.10 11.34
CA CYS A 238 10.67 15.17 12.36
C CYS A 238 10.31 13.73 11.98
N TRP A 239 11.29 12.83 11.98
CA TRP A 239 11.10 11.43 11.63
C TRP A 239 10.11 10.71 12.55
N ASN A 240 10.10 11.08 13.84
CA ASN A 240 9.23 10.46 14.84
C ASN A 240 7.80 10.99 14.80
N CYS A 241 7.61 12.32 14.90
CA CYS A 241 6.28 12.92 15.01
C CYS A 241 5.69 13.43 13.68
N LYS A 242 6.45 13.29 12.58
CA LYS A 242 6.08 13.71 11.22
C LYS A 242 5.69 15.21 11.09
N THR A 243 6.06 16.03 12.08
CA THR A 243 5.80 17.47 12.09
C THR A 243 7.02 18.27 11.60
N LYS A 244 6.77 19.32 10.82
CA LYS A 244 7.76 20.33 10.46
C LYS A 244 7.90 21.36 11.58
N PRO A 245 9.06 21.48 12.25
CA PRO A 245 9.23 22.50 13.29
C PRO A 245 9.38 23.88 12.65
N GLU A 246 8.65 24.88 13.17
CA GLU A 246 8.77 26.26 12.72
C GLU A 246 10.11 26.86 13.19
N GLY A 247 10.96 27.26 12.24
CA GLY A 247 12.21 27.98 12.51
C GLY A 247 13.32 27.19 13.22
N ALA A 248 13.03 26.01 13.80
CA ALA A 248 14.03 25.20 14.48
C ALA A 248 14.74 24.23 13.51
N LYS A 249 16.07 24.14 13.65
CA LYS A 249 16.87 23.17 12.89
C LYS A 249 16.65 21.76 13.44
N LEU A 250 16.32 20.82 12.56
CA LEU A 250 16.23 19.42 12.93
C LEU A 250 17.60 18.82 13.27
N LEU A 251 17.61 17.98 14.31
CA LEU A 251 18.75 17.19 14.77
C LEU A 251 18.90 15.93 13.90
N LYS A 252 20.07 15.72 13.30
CA LYS A 252 20.35 14.48 12.57
C LYS A 252 20.70 13.34 13.52
N CYS A 253 20.36 12.11 13.15
CA CYS A 253 20.89 10.94 13.84
C CYS A 253 22.42 10.92 13.74
N GLY A 254 23.13 10.88 14.87
CA GLY A 254 24.59 10.89 14.88
C GLY A 254 25.25 9.65 14.27
N LYS A 255 24.51 8.54 14.15
CA LYS A 255 25.02 7.25 13.66
C LYS A 255 24.87 7.10 12.14
N CYS A 256 23.66 7.22 11.60
CA CYS A 256 23.42 7.10 10.16
C CYS A 256 23.49 8.45 9.41
N GLY A 257 23.17 9.57 10.07
CA GLY A 257 23.13 10.89 9.45
C GLY A 257 21.97 11.11 8.46
N ASP A 258 21.09 10.12 8.30
CA ASP A 258 20.05 10.07 7.27
C ASP A 258 18.73 10.71 7.74
N VAL A 259 18.22 10.27 8.89
CA VAL A 259 16.96 10.77 9.49
C VAL A 259 17.18 11.97 10.41
N ARG A 260 16.10 12.73 10.65
CA ARG A 260 16.11 14.03 11.35
C ARG A 260 15.00 14.12 12.42
N TYR A 261 15.24 14.84 13.51
CA TYR A 261 14.33 14.92 14.65
C TYR A 261 14.20 16.35 15.17
N CYS A 262 13.01 16.74 15.65
CA CYS A 262 12.82 18.05 16.28
C CYS A 262 13.45 18.14 17.67
N SER A 263 13.65 17.01 18.36
CA SER A 263 14.21 16.96 19.71
C SER A 263 14.93 15.64 20.00
N LYS A 264 15.69 15.60 21.10
CA LYS A 264 16.35 14.38 21.57
C LYS A 264 15.34 13.35 22.06
N GLU A 265 14.20 13.80 22.55
CA GLU A 265 13.08 12.96 23.00
C GLU A 265 12.47 12.22 21.80
N CYS A 266 12.17 12.93 20.71
CA CYS A 266 11.71 12.30 19.46
C CYS A 266 12.73 11.30 18.90
N GLN A 267 14.02 11.62 18.98
CA GLN A 267 15.07 10.67 18.59
C GLN A 267 15.07 9.40 19.45
N LYS A 268 14.94 9.52 20.78
CA LYS A 268 14.89 8.38 21.70
C LYS A 268 13.64 7.51 21.46
N LEU A 269 12.48 8.11 21.25
CA LEU A 269 11.23 7.41 20.98
C LEU A 269 11.31 6.61 19.68
N SER A 270 11.75 7.26 18.59
CA SER A 270 11.95 6.58 17.30
C SER A 270 13.02 5.48 17.41
N TRP A 271 14.10 5.69 18.17
CA TRP A 271 15.10 4.65 18.42
C TRP A 271 14.50 3.40 19.09
N GLN A 272 13.63 3.59 20.08
CA GLN A 272 12.99 2.48 20.80
C GLN A 272 12.01 1.72 19.90
N LYS A 273 11.24 2.45 19.10
CA LYS A 273 10.22 1.93 18.18
C LYS A 273 10.84 1.05 17.08
N ASP A 274 11.63 1.66 16.19
CA ASP A 274 12.02 1.03 14.92
C ASP A 274 13.42 1.46 14.44
N HIS A 275 13.83 2.72 14.65
CA HIS A 275 15.04 3.27 14.04
C HIS A 275 16.31 2.47 14.37
N LYS A 276 16.38 1.85 15.55
CA LYS A 276 17.51 0.98 15.93
C LYS A 276 17.76 -0.17 14.94
N LEU A 277 16.69 -0.69 14.31
CA LEU A 277 16.74 -1.84 13.39
C LEU A 277 17.23 -1.43 12.00
N GLU A 278 16.91 -0.21 11.56
CA GLU A 278 17.27 0.33 10.24
C GLU A 278 18.55 1.17 10.25
N CYS A 279 19.00 1.67 11.40
CA CYS A 279 20.05 2.69 11.48
C CYS A 279 21.37 2.26 10.83
N ASP A 280 21.79 1.00 11.05
CA ASP A 280 23.03 0.48 10.45
C ASP A 280 22.90 0.30 8.93
N ALA A 281 21.75 -0.20 8.46
CA ALA A 281 21.51 -0.37 7.04
C ALA A 281 21.45 0.99 6.30
N ARG A 282 20.78 1.98 6.89
CA ARG A 282 20.79 3.38 6.40
C ARG A 282 22.19 3.96 6.34
N LYS A 283 23.02 3.72 7.37
CA LYS A 283 24.42 4.18 7.40
C LYS A 283 25.22 3.59 6.23
N GLN A 284 25.06 2.29 5.97
CA GLN A 284 25.74 1.61 4.87
C GLN A 284 25.29 2.14 3.50
N ALA A 285 23.98 2.30 3.30
CA ALA A 285 23.42 2.88 2.08
C ALA A 285 24.00 4.29 1.80
N ALA A 286 24.02 5.16 2.82
CA ALA A 286 24.56 6.51 2.70
C ALA A 286 26.06 6.54 2.37
N GLN A 287 26.83 5.55 2.83
CA GLN A 287 28.26 5.42 2.50
C GLN A 287 28.47 4.99 1.05
N GLY A 288 27.66 4.04 0.57
CA GLY A 288 27.69 3.58 -0.83
C GLY A 288 27.45 4.72 -1.83
N SER A 289 26.46 5.58 -1.57
CA SER A 289 26.14 6.71 -2.45
C SER A 289 27.27 7.74 -2.56
N ARG A 290 28.08 7.92 -1.49
CA ARG A 290 29.20 8.89 -1.47
C ARG A 290 30.38 8.41 -2.31
N ALA A 291 30.67 7.11 -2.31
CA ALA A 291 31.73 6.52 -3.13
C ALA A 291 31.47 6.73 -4.63
N VAL A 292 30.21 6.58 -5.07
CA VAL A 292 29.80 6.82 -6.47
C VAL A 292 29.97 8.28 -6.87
N LYS A 293 29.61 9.24 -6.01
CA LYS A 293 29.69 10.68 -6.30
C LYS A 293 31.14 11.21 -6.35
N ALA A 294 32.07 10.62 -5.60
CA ALA A 294 33.48 11.03 -5.61
C ALA A 294 34.17 10.84 -6.97
N GLY A 295 33.67 9.95 -7.84
CA GLY A 295 34.22 9.67 -9.17
C GLY A 295 33.79 10.61 -10.30
N LYS A 296 32.71 11.39 -10.15
CA LYS A 296 32.16 12.23 -11.24
C LYS A 296 32.31 13.73 -10.95
N LYS A 297 33.48 14.31 -11.23
CA LYS A 297 33.67 15.78 -11.29
C LYS A 297 33.37 16.32 -12.71
N LYS A 298 32.12 16.71 -12.98
CA LYS A 298 31.77 17.64 -14.08
C LYS A 298 30.83 18.72 -13.53
N LYS A 299 31.32 19.96 -13.41
CA LYS A 299 30.72 21.05 -12.60
C LYS A 299 29.60 21.88 -13.27
N ALA A 300 29.21 21.62 -14.51
CA ALA A 300 28.20 22.44 -15.21
C ALA A 300 26.80 21.79 -15.28
N ALA A 301 26.70 20.46 -15.37
CA ALA A 301 25.42 19.74 -15.40
C ALA A 301 24.75 19.60 -14.01
N GLN A 302 25.45 19.99 -12.95
CA GLN A 302 25.06 19.73 -11.56
C GLN A 302 23.97 20.68 -11.04
N LYS A 303 23.79 21.87 -11.65
CA LYS A 303 22.79 22.86 -11.18
C LYS A 303 21.36 22.55 -11.67
N GLY A 304 21.19 22.14 -12.93
CA GLY A 304 19.87 21.74 -13.43
C GLY A 304 19.33 20.47 -12.76
N GLN A 305 20.23 19.52 -12.48
CA GLN A 305 19.89 18.29 -11.76
C GLN A 305 19.40 18.56 -10.33
N THR A 306 19.92 19.59 -9.65
CA THR A 306 19.47 19.93 -8.29
C THR A 306 18.10 20.60 -8.24
N ASP A 307 17.71 21.34 -9.28
CA ASP A 307 16.41 22.00 -9.33
C ASP A 307 15.30 20.98 -9.63
N HIS A 308 15.54 20.07 -10.60
CA HIS A 308 14.62 18.96 -10.89
C HIS A 308 14.46 18.01 -9.70
N GLU A 309 15.56 17.58 -9.06
CA GLU A 309 15.49 16.73 -7.85
C GLU A 309 14.69 17.41 -6.72
N LYS A 310 14.73 18.74 -6.63
CA LYS A 310 13.97 19.48 -5.61
C LYS A 310 12.48 19.48 -5.95
N GLU A 311 12.13 19.77 -7.20
CA GLU A 311 10.74 19.75 -7.69
C GLU A 311 10.10 18.37 -7.52
N VAL A 312 10.80 17.31 -7.93
CA VAL A 312 10.36 15.91 -7.77
C VAL A 312 10.07 15.58 -6.30
N ARG A 313 10.96 15.99 -5.39
CA ARG A 313 10.76 15.80 -3.94
C ARG A 313 9.56 16.56 -3.40
N GLU A 314 9.38 17.81 -3.82
CA GLU A 314 8.25 18.64 -3.39
C GLU A 314 6.92 18.04 -3.87
N ARG A 315 6.86 17.55 -5.12
CA ARG A 315 5.68 16.86 -5.68
C ARG A 315 5.35 15.60 -4.91
N LEU A 316 6.31 14.70 -4.70
CA LEU A 316 6.05 13.46 -3.96
C LEU A 316 5.69 13.71 -2.49
N ALA A 317 6.36 14.66 -1.83
CA ALA A 317 6.02 15.03 -0.46
C ALA A 317 4.58 15.58 -0.36
N GLN A 318 4.15 16.35 -1.36
CA GLN A 318 2.76 16.81 -1.46
C GLN A 318 1.79 15.64 -1.64
N THR A 319 2.04 14.73 -2.58
CA THR A 319 1.22 13.52 -2.79
C THR A 319 1.09 12.70 -1.51
N ILE A 320 2.21 12.42 -0.82
CA ILE A 320 2.20 11.68 0.44
C ILE A 320 1.41 12.44 1.51
N ALA A 321 1.59 13.75 1.63
CA ALA A 321 0.90 14.56 2.63
C ALA A 321 -0.60 14.66 2.38
N GLU A 322 -1.03 14.79 1.11
CA GLU A 322 -2.45 14.81 0.71
C GLU A 322 -3.10 13.47 1.01
N ASN A 323 -2.44 12.38 0.59
CA ASN A 323 -2.88 11.04 0.94
C ASN A 323 -3.03 10.95 2.46
N LEU A 324 -1.98 11.15 3.25
CA LEU A 324 -2.07 10.97 4.70
C LEU A 324 -3.10 11.87 5.44
N LYS A 325 -3.51 13.02 4.88
CA LYS A 325 -4.53 13.91 5.49
C LYS A 325 -5.96 13.43 5.30
N ASP A 326 -6.28 12.85 4.14
CA ASP A 326 -7.66 12.48 3.76
C ASP A 326 -8.22 11.25 4.53
N VAL A 327 -7.56 10.85 5.63
CA VAL A 327 -7.98 9.72 6.47
C VAL A 327 -8.88 10.18 7.61
N ASP A 328 -8.71 11.43 8.05
CA ASP A 328 -9.37 11.98 9.23
C ASP A 328 -10.69 12.73 8.91
N SER A 329 -11.06 12.81 7.62
CA SER A 329 -12.23 13.53 7.09
C SER A 329 -13.36 12.62 6.66
#